data_AF-A0AAE3JG87-F1
#
_entry.id   AF-A0AAE3JG87-F1
#
_cell.length_a   1.000
_cell.length_b   1.000
_cell.length_c   1.000
_cell.angle_alpha   90.00
_cell.angle_beta   90.00
_cell.angle_gamma   90.00
#
_symmetry.space_group_name_H-M   'P 1'
#
loop_
_entity.id
_entity.type
_entity.pdbx_description
1 polymer ?
#
loop_
_entity_poly.entity_id
_entity_poly.type
_entity_poly.pdbx_seq_one_letter_code
_entity_poly.pdbx_strand_id
1 'polypeptide(L)'
;MIAVYVEVIRGTPLMVQATVIYYGTMSIWGLDIPSFSAGILALSLHIGAYFSESVRGAIGGIDKGQMEGGQAIGMSYLQIMLHVIIPQAFRNLIPQIGNTYVSAIKDTSVLNVIAVTELYFTARTVTGTYYKFFETYCIVSLIYFVCTFVISRLLKLLEKFMAGSSTYELITESEEEVSK
;
A
#
# COMPACT_ATOMS: atom_id res chain seq x y z
N MET A 1 19.25 5.75 7.62
CA MET A 1 19.16 4.41 6.97
C MET A 1 17.78 4.16 6.37
N ILE A 2 16.68 4.23 7.13
CA ILE A 2 15.32 4.02 6.59
C ILE A 2 14.95 5.03 5.48
N ALA A 3 15.27 6.32 5.65
CA ALA A 3 14.99 7.33 4.62
C ALA A 3 15.71 7.03 3.29
N VAL A 4 17.00 6.68 3.34
CA VAL A 4 17.80 6.30 2.17
C VAL A 4 17.21 5.06 1.48
N TYR A 5 16.83 4.04 2.25
CA TYR A 5 16.16 2.85 1.71
C TYR A 5 14.85 3.21 0.99
N VAL A 6 13.98 3.99 1.62
CA VAL A 6 12.69 4.39 1.04
C VAL A 6 12.88 5.22 -0.22
N GLU A 7 13.84 6.15 -0.22
CA GLU A 7 14.14 7.02 -1.36
C GLU A 7 14.68 6.23 -2.57
N VAL A 8 15.62 5.31 -2.34
CA VAL A 8 16.16 4.46 -3.40
C VAL A 8 15.10 3.53 -3.99
N ILE A 9 14.31 2.86 -3.15
CA ILE A 9 13.31 1.91 -3.61
C ILE A 9 12.15 2.61 -4.31
N ARG A 10 11.68 3.76 -3.83
CA ARG A 10 10.61 4.52 -4.51
C ARG A 10 11.11 5.27 -5.75
N GLY A 11 12.40 5.59 -5.81
CA GLY A 11 13.05 6.24 -6.94
C GLY A 11 13.42 5.29 -8.08
N THR A 12 13.30 3.97 -7.89
CA THR A 12 13.67 2.97 -8.89
C THR A 12 12.47 2.11 -9.30
N PRO A 13 12.33 1.75 -10.60
CA PRO A 13 11.23 0.89 -11.04
C PRO A 13 11.34 -0.53 -10.47
N LEU A 14 10.21 -1.13 -10.05
CA LEU A 14 10.16 -2.52 -9.56
C LEU A 14 10.78 -3.52 -10.55
N MET A 15 10.58 -3.31 -11.85
CA MET A 15 11.16 -4.17 -12.91
C MET A 15 12.69 -4.25 -12.79
N VAL A 16 13.33 -3.10 -12.56
CA VAL A 16 14.78 -2.99 -12.42
C VAL A 16 15.21 -3.64 -11.11
N GLN A 17 14.48 -3.40 -10.01
CA GLN A 17 14.77 -4.02 -8.72
C GLN A 17 14.72 -5.56 -8.81
N ALA A 18 13.67 -6.11 -9.41
CA ALA A 18 13.51 -7.56 -9.58
C ALA A 18 14.63 -8.16 -10.45
N THR A 19 15.00 -7.49 -11.53
CA THR A 19 16.08 -7.90 -12.44
C THR A 19 17.44 -7.89 -11.71
N VAL A 20 17.73 -6.82 -10.97
CA VAL A 20 18.97 -6.69 -10.19
C VAL A 20 19.05 -7.76 -9.09
N ILE A 21 17.94 -8.04 -8.40
CA ILE A 21 17.91 -9.07 -7.37
C ILE A 21 18.16 -10.45 -7.99
N TYR A 22 17.43 -10.82 -9.04
CA TYR A 22 17.51 -12.16 -9.65
C TYR A 22 18.88 -12.44 -10.29
N TYR A 23 19.37 -11.55 -11.16
CA TYR A 23 20.65 -11.77 -11.85
C TYR A 23 21.86 -11.38 -10.98
N GLY A 24 21.68 -10.42 -10.07
CA GLY A 24 22.74 -9.97 -9.17
C GLY A 24 23.09 -11.02 -8.13
N THR A 25 22.13 -11.78 -7.60
CA THR A 25 22.43 -12.85 -6.62
C THR A 25 23.28 -13.95 -7.22
N MET A 26 23.00 -14.33 -8.47
CA MET A 26 23.82 -15.28 -9.20
C MET A 26 25.22 -14.71 -9.49
N SER A 27 25.30 -13.47 -9.97
CA SER A 27 26.57 -12.88 -10.42
C SER A 27 27.53 -12.53 -9.27
N ILE A 28 27.00 -12.08 -8.13
CA ILE A 28 27.80 -11.60 -6.99
C ILE A 28 28.05 -12.71 -5.98
N TRP A 29 27.04 -13.52 -5.68
CA TRP A 29 27.11 -14.53 -4.62
C TRP A 29 27.13 -15.97 -5.14
N GLY A 30 26.98 -16.19 -6.46
CA GLY A 30 26.89 -17.54 -7.03
C GLY A 30 25.62 -18.27 -6.61
N LEU A 31 24.60 -17.56 -6.13
CA LEU A 31 23.35 -18.13 -5.63
C LEU A 31 22.29 -18.11 -6.73
N ASP A 32 21.95 -19.29 -7.24
CA ASP A 32 20.81 -19.49 -8.13
C ASP A 32 19.52 -19.58 -7.30
N ILE A 33 18.81 -18.46 -7.21
CA ILE A 33 17.54 -18.38 -6.51
C ILE A 33 16.39 -18.59 -7.51
N PRO A 34 15.32 -19.33 -7.15
CA PRO A 34 14.16 -19.45 -8.02
C PRO A 34 13.54 -18.07 -8.34
N SER A 35 13.07 -17.89 -9.58
CA SER A 35 12.46 -16.63 -10.04
C SER A 35 11.29 -16.19 -9.15
N PHE A 36 10.47 -17.15 -8.69
CA PHE A 36 9.37 -16.89 -7.76
C PHE A 36 9.86 -16.29 -6.43
N SER A 37 10.92 -16.85 -5.84
CA SER A 37 11.51 -16.34 -4.60
C SER A 37 12.14 -14.97 -4.78
N ALA A 38 12.83 -14.75 -5.91
CA ALA A 38 13.38 -13.44 -6.26
C ALA A 38 12.27 -12.39 -6.44
N GLY A 39 11.16 -12.78 -7.07
CA GLY A 39 9.97 -11.95 -7.23
C GLY A 39 9.33 -11.57 -5.90
N ILE A 40 9.17 -12.53 -4.97
CA ILE A 40 8.69 -12.25 -3.61
C ILE A 40 9.61 -11.25 -2.90
N LEU A 41 10.93 -11.44 -2.98
CA LEU A 41 11.90 -10.57 -2.32
C LEU A 41 11.81 -9.15 -2.90
N ALA A 42 11.84 -9.01 -4.22
CA ALA A 42 11.74 -7.73 -4.90
C ALA A 42 10.44 -6.99 -4.57
N LEU A 43 9.31 -7.70 -4.66
CA LEU A 43 7.99 -7.14 -4.36
C LEU A 43 7.86 -6.74 -2.88
N SER A 44 8.42 -7.54 -1.96
CA SER A 44 8.37 -7.25 -0.53
C SER A 44 9.18 -6.00 -0.17
N LEU A 45 10.37 -5.83 -0.75
CA LEU A 45 11.16 -4.61 -0.58
C LEU A 45 10.42 -3.41 -1.15
N HIS A 46 9.87 -3.57 -2.36
CA HIS A 46 9.09 -2.52 -3.02
C HIS A 46 7.92 -2.07 -2.14
N ILE A 47 6.99 -2.98 -1.81
CA ILE A 47 5.82 -2.68 -0.98
C ILE A 47 6.24 -2.16 0.39
N GLY A 48 7.29 -2.73 1.00
CA GLY A 48 7.77 -2.33 2.33
C GLY A 48 8.22 -0.87 2.39
N ALA A 49 8.80 -0.33 1.31
CA ALA A 49 9.16 1.09 1.24
C ALA A 49 7.92 2.00 1.21
N TYR A 50 6.91 1.67 0.40
CA TYR A 50 5.65 2.44 0.35
C TYR A 50 4.85 2.31 1.65
N PHE A 51 4.88 1.14 2.27
CA PHE A 51 4.26 0.89 3.56
C PHE A 51 4.90 1.72 4.67
N SER A 52 6.23 1.76 4.74
CA SER A 52 6.98 2.55 5.73
C SER A 52 6.63 4.05 5.64
N GLU A 53 6.51 4.56 4.41
CA GLU A 53 6.09 5.94 4.18
C GLU A 53 4.64 6.19 4.60
N SER A 54 3.74 5.24 4.30
CA SER A 54 2.33 5.33 4.69
C SER A 54 2.18 5.36 6.22
N VAL A 55 2.94 4.53 6.94
CA VAL A 55 3.00 4.54 8.41
C VAL A 55 3.51 5.89 8.93
N ARG A 56 4.62 6.39 8.36
CA ARG A 56 5.19 7.69 8.72
C ARG A 56 4.18 8.83 8.50
N GLY A 57 3.49 8.83 7.37
CA GLY A 57 2.44 9.79 7.04
C GLY A 57 1.23 9.68 7.98
N ALA A 58 0.81 8.46 8.34
CA ALA A 58 -0.31 8.24 9.24
C ALA A 58 -0.03 8.73 10.67
N ILE A 59 1.18 8.51 11.19
CA ILE A 59 1.59 9.02 12.50
C ILE A 59 1.78 10.55 12.44
N GLY A 60 2.46 11.05 11.40
CA GLY A 60 2.71 12.48 11.22
C GLY A 60 1.47 13.32 10.91
N GLY A 61 0.37 12.69 10.50
CA GLY A 61 -0.93 13.32 10.27
C GLY A 61 -1.81 13.48 11.50
N ILE A 62 -1.38 12.98 12.67
CA ILE A 62 -2.09 13.20 13.94
C ILE A 62 -1.80 14.61 14.46
N ASP A 63 -2.84 15.29 14.94
CA ASP A 63 -2.74 16.65 15.48
C ASP A 63 -1.76 16.72 16.65
N LYS A 64 -0.92 17.77 16.66
CA LYS A 64 0.10 17.96 17.71
C LYS A 64 -0.52 18.19 19.08
N GLY A 65 -1.73 18.74 19.15
CA GLY A 65 -2.49 18.93 20.37
C GLY A 65 -2.82 17.61 21.09
N GLN A 66 -2.88 16.47 20.39
CA GLN A 66 -3.01 15.15 21.04
C GLN A 66 -1.77 14.82 21.88
N MET A 67 -0.58 15.20 21.42
CA MET A 67 0.67 15.03 22.17
C MET A 67 0.74 16.01 23.34
N GLU A 68 0.47 17.29 23.09
CA GLU A 68 0.52 18.34 24.11
C GLU A 68 -0.53 18.13 25.21
N GLY A 69 -1.74 17.71 24.84
CA GLY A 69 -2.81 17.39 25.78
C GLY A 69 -2.49 16.18 26.67
N GLY A 70 -1.90 15.13 26.09
CA GLY A 70 -1.42 13.99 26.87
C GLY A 70 -0.34 14.37 27.88
N GLN A 71 0.59 15.24 27.48
CA GLN A 71 1.63 15.75 28.38
C GLN A 71 1.04 16.63 29.49
N ALA A 72 0.02 17.45 29.19
CA ALA A 72 -0.64 18.32 30.16
C ALA A 72 -1.33 17.55 31.29
N ILE A 73 -1.82 16.34 31.02
CA ILE A 73 -2.42 15.45 32.04
C ILE A 73 -1.40 14.48 32.68
N GLY A 74 -0.11 14.70 32.46
CA GLY A 74 0.98 13.95 33.09
C GLY A 74 1.30 12.60 32.45
N MET A 75 0.84 12.32 31.22
CA MET A 75 1.23 11.09 30.51
C MET A 75 2.68 11.18 30.02
N SER A 76 3.42 10.07 30.13
CA SER A 76 4.72 9.93 29.50
C SER A 76 4.60 9.77 27.98
N TYR A 77 5.64 10.12 27.23
CA TYR A 77 5.67 9.99 25.76
C TYR A 77 5.23 8.60 25.27
N LEU A 78 5.67 7.52 25.94
CA LEU A 78 5.30 6.16 25.58
C LEU A 78 3.80 5.89 25.82
N GLN A 79 3.24 6.41 26.91
CA GLN A 79 1.81 6.28 27.20
C GLN A 79 0.98 6.99 26.13
N ILE A 80 1.37 8.20 25.73
CA ILE A 80 0.66 8.96 24.70
C ILE A 80 0.76 8.24 23.35
N MET A 81 1.95 7.76 23.00
CA MET A 81 2.17 7.06 21.75
C MET A 81 1.30 5.79 21.65
N LEU A 82 1.30 4.95 22.69
CA LEU A 82 0.58 3.67 22.67
C LEU A 82 -0.93 3.82 22.82
N HIS A 83 -1.42 4.75 23.63
CA HIS A 83 -2.85 4.85 23.97
C HIS A 83 -3.60 5.91 23.15
N VAL A 84 -2.91 6.89 22.58
CA VAL A 84 -3.55 8.02 21.88
C VAL A 84 -3.16 8.01 20.41
N ILE A 85 -1.87 8.10 20.09
CA ILE A 85 -1.41 8.36 18.72
C ILE A 85 -1.49 7.11 17.85
N ILE A 86 -0.91 5.97 18.27
CA ILE A 86 -0.91 4.74 17.48
C ILE A 86 -2.33 4.26 17.14
N PRO A 87 -3.29 4.21 18.09
CA PRO A 87 -4.65 3.79 17.78
C PRO A 87 -5.34 4.69 16.75
N GLN A 88 -5.10 6.00 16.80
CA GLN A 88 -5.65 6.97 15.83
C GLN A 88 -4.96 6.83 14.46
N ALA A 89 -3.62 6.78 14.45
CA ALA A 89 -2.84 6.62 13.23
C ALA A 89 -3.19 5.31 12.51
N PHE A 90 -3.45 4.23 13.25
CA PHE A 90 -3.86 2.95 12.67
C PHE A 90 -5.18 3.04 11.89
N ARG A 91 -6.18 3.77 12.39
CA ARG A 91 -7.45 4.00 11.65
C ARG A 91 -7.21 4.72 10.32
N ASN A 92 -6.30 5.68 10.31
CA ASN A 92 -5.93 6.43 9.11
C ASN A 92 -5.05 5.61 8.15
N LEU A 93 -4.32 4.62 8.67
CA LEU A 93 -3.41 3.78 7.91
C LEU A 93 -4.12 2.68 7.11
N ILE A 94 -5.18 2.05 7.65
CA ILE A 94 -5.86 0.92 7.00
C ILE A 94 -6.33 1.25 5.56
N PRO A 95 -7.00 2.40 5.28
CA PRO A 95 -7.37 2.76 3.92
C PRO A 95 -6.16 2.84 2.97
N GLN A 96 -5.03 3.37 3.45
CA GLN A 96 -3.81 3.49 2.65
C GLN A 96 -3.16 2.13 2.35
N ILE A 97 -3.18 1.21 3.31
CA ILE A 97 -2.71 -0.16 3.13
C ILE A 97 -3.53 -0.85 2.03
N GLY A 98 -4.86 -0.69 2.08
CA GLY A 98 -5.75 -1.23 1.06
C GLY A 98 -5.40 -0.76 -0.35
N ASN A 99 -5.17 0.54 -0.52
CA ASN A 99 -4.77 1.11 -1.81
C ASN A 99 -3.40 0.59 -2.28
N THR A 100 -2.43 0.45 -1.37
CA THR A 100 -1.13 -0.15 -1.67
C THR A 100 -1.27 -1.60 -2.12
N TYR A 101 -2.16 -2.36 -1.49
CA TYR A 101 -2.43 -3.75 -1.85
C TYR A 101 -3.04 -3.89 -3.26
N VAL A 102 -4.00 -3.03 -3.63
CA VAL A 102 -4.57 -3.02 -4.99
C VAL A 102 -3.52 -2.71 -6.05
N SER A 103 -2.59 -1.79 -5.75
CA SER A 103 -1.46 -1.49 -6.64
C SER A 103 -0.51 -2.68 -6.76
N ALA A 104 -0.18 -3.33 -5.64
CA ALA A 104 0.69 -4.50 -5.60
C ALA A 104 0.23 -5.63 -6.53
N ILE A 105 -1.09 -5.86 -6.64
CA ILE A 105 -1.67 -6.86 -7.57
C ILE A 105 -1.34 -6.56 -9.03
N LYS A 106 -1.30 -5.28 -9.41
CA LYS A 106 -0.90 -4.89 -10.77
C LYS A 106 0.62 -4.98 -10.93
N ASP A 107 1.36 -4.60 -9.90
CA ASP A 107 2.82 -4.60 -9.90
C ASP A 107 3.39 -6.02 -10.05
N THR A 108 2.67 -7.07 -9.65
CA THR A 108 3.12 -8.46 -9.90
C THR A 108 3.31 -8.77 -11.38
N SER A 109 2.57 -8.13 -12.27
CA SER A 109 2.71 -8.33 -13.73
C SER A 109 4.11 -7.99 -14.24
N VAL A 110 4.78 -7.05 -13.59
CA VAL A 110 6.13 -6.60 -13.94
C VAL A 110 7.18 -7.69 -13.66
N LEU A 111 6.89 -8.62 -12.74
CA LEU A 111 7.78 -9.73 -12.40
C LEU A 111 7.92 -10.76 -13.54
N ASN A 112 7.10 -10.66 -14.59
CA ASN A 112 7.26 -11.44 -15.82
C ASN A 112 8.68 -11.35 -16.41
N VAL A 113 9.37 -10.21 -16.21
CA VAL A 113 10.71 -9.96 -16.75
C VAL A 113 11.76 -10.97 -16.28
N ILE A 114 11.60 -11.51 -15.07
CA ILE A 114 12.45 -12.56 -14.49
C ILE A 114 11.80 -13.95 -14.60
N ALA A 115 10.84 -14.11 -15.52
CA ALA A 115 10.09 -15.34 -15.75
C ALA A 115 9.27 -15.86 -14.55
N VAL A 116 8.76 -14.96 -13.70
CA VAL A 116 7.72 -15.34 -12.74
C VAL A 116 6.42 -15.63 -13.51
N THR A 117 5.86 -16.82 -13.29
CA THR A 117 4.61 -17.22 -13.93
C THR A 117 3.43 -16.61 -13.19
N GLU A 118 2.86 -15.56 -13.79
CA GLU A 118 1.60 -14.94 -13.37
C GLU A 118 0.65 -14.75 -14.57
N LEU A 119 -0.41 -13.95 -14.39
CA LEU A 119 -1.47 -13.78 -15.40
C LEU A 119 -0.93 -13.19 -16.72
N TYR A 120 -0.08 -12.16 -16.64
CA TYR A 120 0.54 -11.53 -17.81
C TYR A 120 1.58 -12.45 -18.48
N PHE A 121 2.29 -13.29 -17.72
CA PHE A 121 3.16 -14.34 -18.24
C PHE A 121 2.38 -15.35 -19.06
N THR A 122 1.26 -15.81 -18.52
CA THR A 122 0.36 -16.73 -19.23
C THR A 122 -0.15 -16.12 -20.53
N ALA A 123 -0.53 -14.83 -20.49
CA ALA A 123 -0.94 -14.08 -21.69
C ALA A 123 0.17 -14.01 -22.74
N ARG A 124 1.40 -13.72 -22.29
CA ARG A 124 2.59 -13.66 -23.16
C ARG A 124 2.88 -15.02 -23.80
N THR A 125 2.71 -16.12 -23.06
CA THR A 125 2.83 -17.48 -23.61
C THR A 125 1.77 -17.75 -24.68
N VAL A 126 0.50 -17.42 -24.41
CA VAL A 126 -0.62 -17.62 -25.35
C VAL A 126 -0.42 -16.80 -26.63
N THR A 127 -0.04 -15.53 -26.50
CA THR A 127 0.25 -14.67 -27.67
C THR A 127 1.46 -15.14 -28.46
N GLY A 128 2.47 -15.71 -27.81
CA GLY A 128 3.63 -16.32 -28.47
C GLY A 128 3.27 -17.57 -29.31
N THR A 129 2.22 -18.30 -28.93
CA THR A 129 1.75 -19.49 -29.67
C THR A 129 0.74 -19.15 -30.75
N TYR A 130 -0.25 -18.29 -30.43
CA TYR A 130 -1.41 -18.05 -31.30
C TYR A 130 -1.36 -16.72 -32.05
N TYR A 131 -0.40 -15.84 -31.74
CA TYR A 131 -0.23 -14.50 -32.34
C TYR A 131 -1.47 -13.57 -32.25
N LYS A 132 -2.42 -13.90 -31.36
CA LYS A 132 -3.64 -13.11 -31.08
C LYS A 132 -3.39 -12.10 -29.97
N PHE A 133 -2.64 -11.04 -30.28
CA PHE A 133 -2.21 -10.05 -29.28
C PHE A 133 -3.37 -9.24 -28.70
N PHE A 134 -4.21 -8.68 -29.56
CA PHE A 134 -5.29 -7.78 -29.15
C PHE A 134 -6.30 -8.50 -28.25
N GLU A 135 -6.84 -9.63 -28.71
CA GLU A 135 -7.86 -10.39 -27.99
C GLU A 135 -7.34 -10.89 -26.64
N THR A 136 -6.10 -11.40 -26.60
CA THR A 136 -5.51 -11.93 -25.37
C THR A 136 -5.30 -10.82 -24.33
N TYR A 137 -4.73 -9.68 -24.72
CA TYR A 137 -4.49 -8.59 -23.78
C TYR A 137 -5.79 -7.86 -23.38
N CYS A 138 -6.82 -7.83 -24.22
CA CYS A 138 -8.15 -7.38 -23.82
C CYS A 138 -8.75 -8.24 -22.70
N ILE A 139 -8.67 -9.58 -22.83
CA ILE A 139 -9.15 -10.51 -21.79
C ILE A 139 -8.36 -10.33 -20.49
N VAL A 140 -7.04 -10.23 -20.59
CA VAL A 140 -6.16 -10.06 -19.41
C VAL A 140 -6.41 -8.73 -18.71
N SER A 141 -6.59 -7.65 -19.48
CA SER A 141 -6.98 -6.34 -18.94
C SER A 141 -8.31 -6.40 -18.21
N LEU A 142 -9.31 -7.11 -18.77
CA LEU A 142 -10.60 -7.32 -18.12
C LEU A 142 -10.46 -8.12 -16.82
N ILE A 143 -9.64 -9.17 -16.79
CA ILE A 143 -9.39 -9.96 -15.57
C ILE A 143 -8.75 -9.09 -14.50
N TYR A 144 -7.67 -8.36 -14.83
CA TYR A 144 -7.04 -7.42 -13.90
C TYR A 144 -8.03 -6.37 -13.39
N PHE A 145 -8.87 -5.83 -14.27
CA PHE A 145 -9.90 -4.85 -13.91
C PHE A 145 -10.93 -5.46 -12.95
N VAL A 146 -11.47 -6.64 -13.23
CA VAL A 146 -12.47 -7.29 -12.36
C VAL A 146 -11.86 -7.60 -10.98
N CYS A 147 -10.65 -8.18 -10.94
CA CYS A 147 -9.97 -8.47 -9.68
C CYS A 147 -9.75 -7.22 -8.85
N THR A 148 -9.15 -6.17 -9.45
CA THR A 148 -8.89 -4.91 -8.74
C THR A 148 -10.18 -4.20 -8.35
N PHE A 149 -11.20 -4.19 -9.20
CA PHE A 149 -12.50 -3.59 -8.92
C PHE A 149 -13.19 -4.24 -7.72
N VAL A 150 -13.23 -5.58 -7.66
CA VAL A 150 -13.84 -6.32 -6.53
C VAL A 150 -13.11 -5.98 -5.23
N ILE A 151 -11.79 -6.01 -5.23
CA ILE A 151 -10.98 -5.72 -4.03
C ILE A 151 -11.14 -4.25 -3.61
N SER A 152 -11.10 -3.30 -4.55
CA SER A 152 -11.34 -1.89 -4.24
C SER A 152 -12.75 -1.64 -3.67
N ARG A 153 -13.76 -2.39 -4.10
CA ARG A 153 -15.11 -2.30 -3.51
C ARG A 153 -15.16 -2.88 -2.11
N LEU A 154 -14.52 -4.02 -1.87
CA LEU A 154 -14.42 -4.61 -0.54
C LEU A 154 -13.69 -3.66 0.43
N LEU A 155 -12.60 -3.03 -0.02
CA LEU A 155 -11.87 -2.03 0.76
C LEU A 155 -12.74 -0.83 1.11
N LYS A 156 -13.52 -0.29 0.17
CA LYS A 156 -14.47 0.81 0.47
C LYS A 156 -15.54 0.43 1.49
N LEU A 157 -15.99 -0.82 1.48
CA LEU A 157 -16.94 -1.33 2.49
C LEU A 157 -16.28 -1.40 3.86
N LEU A 158 -15.03 -1.88 3.93
CA LEU A 158 -14.23 -1.90 5.15
C LEU A 158 -13.96 -0.48 5.67
N GLU A 159 -13.63 0.46 4.79
CA GLU A 159 -13.47 1.88 5.11
C GLU A 159 -14.72 2.46 5.75
N LYS A 160 -15.90 2.22 5.15
CA LYS A 160 -17.19 2.69 5.68
C LYS A 160 -17.49 2.07 7.05
N PHE A 161 -17.14 0.81 7.27
CA PHE A 161 -17.32 0.15 8.56
C PHE A 161 -16.42 0.76 9.65
N MET A 162 -15.18 1.11 9.32
CA MET A 162 -14.24 1.69 10.28
C MET A 162 -14.46 3.18 10.56
N ALA A 163 -15.02 3.93 9.62
CA ALA A 163 -15.21 5.38 9.75
C ALA A 163 -16.19 5.78 10.87
N GLY A 164 -17.07 4.88 11.33
CA GLY A 164 -18.07 5.15 12.36
C GLY A 164 -19.10 6.20 11.95
N SER A 165 -20.20 6.34 12.72
CA SER A 165 -21.21 7.37 12.47
C SER A 165 -20.65 8.76 12.84
N SER A 166 -20.09 9.48 11.87
CA SER A 166 -19.81 10.91 12.03
C SER A 166 -21.13 11.67 11.96
N THR A 167 -21.90 11.62 13.05
CA THR A 167 -23.06 12.47 13.30
C THR A 167 -22.63 13.50 14.33
N TYR A 168 -22.07 14.61 13.86
CA TYR A 168 -21.97 15.82 14.65
C TYR A 168 -23.14 16.71 14.26
N GLU A 169 -24.23 16.65 15.02
CA GLU A 169 -25.16 17.78 15.08
C GLU A 169 -24.43 18.90 15.80
N LEU A 170 -24.04 19.94 15.05
CA LEU A 170 -23.61 21.19 15.65
C LEU A 170 -24.85 21.78 16.34
N ILE A 171 -24.98 21.58 17.64
CA ILE A 171 -25.87 22.39 18.45
C ILE A 171 -25.24 23.78 18.45
N THR A 172 -25.67 24.64 17.53
CA THR A 172 -25.44 26.07 17.61
C THR A 172 -26.25 26.61 18.77
N GLU A 173 -25.73 26.50 19.99
CA GLU A 173 -26.18 27.27 21.14
C GLU A 173 -25.74 28.73 20.95
N SER A 174 -26.48 29.49 20.14
CA SER A 174 -26.46 30.96 20.18
C SER A 174 -27.55 31.60 19.32
N GLU A 175 -28.83 31.29 19.53
CA GLU A 175 -29.96 32.11 19.01
C GLU A 175 -31.10 32.27 20.04
N GLU A 176 -30.79 32.47 21.33
CA GLU A 176 -31.82 32.82 22.34
C GLU A 176 -31.57 34.14 23.09
N GLU A 177 -30.61 34.97 22.69
CA GLU A 177 -30.38 36.28 23.35
C GLU A 177 -30.89 37.51 22.58
N VAL A 178 -31.62 37.34 21.48
CA VAL A 178 -32.23 38.48 20.75
C VAL A 178 -33.65 38.17 20.28
N SER A 179 -34.60 38.02 21.21
CA SER A 179 -35.97 38.55 21.08
C SER A 179 -36.85 38.07 22.25
N LYS A 180 -36.83 38.80 23.36
CA LYS A 180 -38.01 39.29 24.10
C LYS A 180 -37.61 40.12 25.30
#